data_AF-A0A926MUU4-F1
#
_entry.id   AF-A0A926MUU4-F1
#
_cell.length_a   1.000
_cell.length_b   1.000
_cell.length_c   1.000
_cell.angle_alpha   90.00
_cell.angle_beta   90.00
_cell.angle_gamma   90.00
#
_symmetry.space_group_name_H-M   'P 1'
#
loop_
_entity.id
_entity.type
_entity.pdbx_description
1 polymer ?
#
loop_
_entity_poly.entity_id
_entity_poly.type
_entity_poly.pdbx_seq_one_letter_code
_entity_poly.pdbx_strand_id
1 'polypeptide(L)'
;DNKINFYFKKYAKYRTQDIPKLYRDSGSFYIFKTVSLLKDKGELNNKSSYYHLDRNKAVDIDNIKDFKLAELLFKNKNQFVN
;
A
#
# COMPACT_ATOMS: atom_id res chain seq x y z
N ASP A 1 13.58 16.62 24.12
CA ASP A 1 14.38 15.58 23.45
C ASP A 1 13.53 14.68 22.56
N ASN A 2 13.56 14.88 21.24
CA ASN A 2 12.84 14.03 20.29
C ASN A 2 13.69 12.79 19.95
N LYS A 3 13.33 11.64 20.54
CA LYS A 3 13.95 10.34 20.24
C LYS A 3 13.26 9.68 19.05
N ILE A 4 14.03 9.17 18.12
CA ILE A 4 13.54 8.43 16.95
C ILE A 4 13.64 6.92 17.22
N ASN A 5 12.63 6.16 16.81
CA ASN A 5 12.63 4.71 16.87
C ASN A 5 12.21 4.11 15.52
N PHE A 6 12.88 3.02 15.11
CA PHE A 6 12.44 2.25 13.95
C PHE A 6 11.11 1.54 14.24
N TYR A 7 10.20 1.59 13.27
CA TYR A 7 8.95 0.82 13.32
C TYR A 7 9.24 -0.69 13.28
N PHE A 8 10.10 -1.14 12.36
CA PHE A 8 10.54 -2.53 12.27
C PHE A 8 11.93 -2.71 12.89
N LYS A 9 12.01 -2.76 14.22
CA LYS A 9 13.27 -2.91 14.97
C LYS A 9 14.16 -4.05 14.48
N LYS A 10 13.56 -5.20 14.09
CA LYS A 10 14.28 -6.36 13.57
C LYS A 10 15.10 -6.09 12.30
N TYR A 11 14.70 -5.09 11.50
CA TYR A 11 15.36 -4.77 10.24
C TYR A 11 16.22 -3.50 10.30
N ALA A 12 16.48 -2.94 11.49
CA ALA A 12 17.18 -1.67 11.65
C ALA A 12 18.60 -1.63 11.06
N LYS A 13 19.24 -2.80 10.87
CA LYS A 13 20.59 -2.93 10.29
C LYS A 13 20.60 -3.52 8.86
N TYR A 14 19.44 -3.71 8.24
CA TYR A 14 19.31 -4.30 6.91
C TYR A 14 19.05 -3.20 5.87
N ARG A 15 19.58 -3.37 4.66
CA ARG A 15 19.20 -2.50 3.54
C ARG A 15 17.82 -2.91 3.06
N THR A 16 16.96 -1.96 2.67
CA THR A 16 15.55 -2.24 2.31
C THR A 16 15.40 -3.29 1.22
N GLN A 17 16.32 -3.35 0.25
CA GLN A 17 16.34 -4.35 -0.81
C GLN A 17 16.66 -5.78 -0.35
N ASP A 18 17.29 -5.93 0.83
CA ASP A 18 17.60 -7.23 1.42
C ASP A 18 16.47 -7.72 2.35
N ILE A 19 15.46 -6.90 2.60
CA ILE A 19 14.31 -7.25 3.45
C ILE A 19 13.29 -8.00 2.58
N PRO A 20 12.57 -9.01 3.12
CA PRO A 20 11.45 -9.62 2.41
C PRO A 20 10.48 -8.56 1.88
N LYS A 21 9.96 -8.77 0.66
CA LYS A 21 8.97 -7.86 0.06
C LYS A 21 7.80 -7.66 1.03
N LEU A 22 7.58 -6.41 1.41
CA LEU A 22 6.45 -6.01 2.24
C LEU A 22 5.35 -5.46 1.34
N TYR A 23 4.13 -5.95 1.56
CA TYR A 23 2.93 -5.41 0.94
C TYR A 23 2.20 -4.55 1.98
N ARG A 24 1.64 -3.44 1.50
CA ARG A 24 0.80 -2.56 2.28
C ARG A 24 -0.52 -2.43 1.55
N ASP A 25 -1.61 -2.48 2.29
CA ASP A 25 -2.92 -2.14 1.78
C ASP A 25 -2.93 -0.69 1.25
N SER A 26 -3.52 -0.49 0.08
CA SER A 26 -3.55 0.82 -0.58
C SER A 26 -4.84 1.60 -0.32
N GLY A 27 -5.80 1.05 0.43
CA GLY A 27 -7.11 1.68 0.62
C GLY A 27 -7.98 1.80 -0.62
N SER A 28 -7.55 1.30 -1.78
CA SER A 28 -8.18 1.63 -3.07
C SER A 28 -9.55 0.99 -3.27
N PHE A 29 -9.68 -0.30 -2.96
CA PHE A 29 -10.97 -1.00 -2.97
C PHE A 29 -10.90 -2.27 -2.13
N TYR A 30 -12.06 -2.68 -1.63
CA TYR A 30 -12.22 -3.93 -0.90
C TYR A 30 -13.45 -4.65 -1.45
N ILE A 31 -13.33 -5.95 -1.69
CA ILE A 31 -14.42 -6.77 -2.21
C ILE A 31 -14.72 -7.86 -1.19
N PHE A 32 -15.97 -7.92 -0.74
CA PHE A 32 -16.43 -8.90 0.24
C PHE A 32 -17.66 -9.62 -0.27
N LYS A 33 -17.82 -10.89 0.15
CA LYS A 33 -19.14 -11.52 0.15
C LYS A 33 -20.00 -10.83 1.20
N THR A 34 -21.26 -10.52 0.89
CA THR A 34 -22.18 -9.82 1.80
C THR A 34 -22.26 -10.49 3.18
N VAL A 35 -22.39 -11.81 3.21
CA VAL A 35 -22.44 -12.58 4.47
C VAL A 35 -21.18 -12.42 5.32
N SER A 36 -20.00 -12.37 4.69
CA SER A 36 -18.72 -12.18 5.39
C SER A 36 -18.58 -10.74 5.87
N LEU A 37 -18.97 -9.75 5.06
CA LEU A 37 -18.95 -8.35 5.45
C LEU A 37 -19.82 -8.10 6.70
N LEU A 38 -21.03 -8.65 6.74
CA LEU A 38 -21.94 -8.48 7.87
C LEU A 38 -21.46 -9.21 9.13
N LYS A 39 -20.89 -10.41 8.97
CA LYS A 39 -20.38 -11.21 10.09
C LYS A 39 -19.09 -10.64 10.69
N ASP A 40 -18.12 -10.37 9.83
CA ASP A 40 -16.75 -10.02 10.21
C ASP A 40 -16.52 -8.49 10.19
N LYS A 41 -17.58 -7.70 9.97
CA LYS A 41 -17.58 -6.22 9.97
C LYS A 41 -16.52 -5.60 9.04
N GLY A 42 -16.22 -6.27 7.93
CA GLY A 42 -15.25 -5.81 6.95
C GLY A 42 -13.79 -6.07 7.31
N GLU A 43 -13.51 -6.84 8.36
CA GLU A 43 -12.15 -7.24 8.70
C GLU A 43 -11.58 -8.21 7.67
N LEU A 44 -10.32 -7.96 7.26
CA LEU A 44 -9.55 -8.90 6.47
C LEU A 44 -9.05 -10.02 7.38
N ASN A 45 -9.29 -11.27 6.97
CA ASN A 45 -8.88 -12.44 7.74
C ASN A 45 -8.02 -13.37 6.89
N ASN A 46 -7.65 -14.51 7.46
CA ASN A 46 -6.81 -15.54 6.87
C ASN A 46 -7.43 -16.26 5.66
N LYS A 47 -8.68 -15.93 5.27
CA LYS A 47 -9.30 -16.34 3.99
C LYS A 47 -9.32 -15.21 2.95
N SER A 48 -8.90 -14.00 3.32
CA SER A 48 -8.77 -12.89 2.39
C SER A 48 -7.58 -13.10 1.47
N SER A 49 -7.73 -12.67 0.22
CA SER A 49 -6.63 -12.54 -0.73
C SER A 49 -6.49 -11.07 -1.15
N TYR A 50 -5.44 -10.74 -1.86
CA TYR A 50 -5.17 -9.39 -2.35
C TYR A 50 -5.08 -9.37 -3.88
N TYR A 51 -5.46 -8.24 -4.46
CA TYR A 51 -5.10 -7.91 -5.83
C TYR A 51 -3.81 -7.09 -5.80
N HIS A 52 -2.78 -7.54 -6.53
CA HIS A 52 -1.52 -6.80 -6.56
C HIS A 52 -1.67 -5.53 -7.42
N LEU A 53 -1.68 -4.37 -6.76
CA LEU A 53 -1.71 -3.08 -7.42
C LEU A 53 -0.28 -2.57 -7.63
N ASP A 54 0.02 -2.14 -8.87
CA ASP A 54 1.28 -1.48 -9.18
C ASP A 54 1.45 -0.23 -8.30
N ARG A 55 2.67 -0.02 -7.79
CA ARG A 55 2.96 1.09 -6.87
C ARG A 55 2.59 2.45 -7.45
N ASN A 56 2.79 2.66 -8.75
CA ASN A 56 2.51 3.94 -9.40
C ASN A 56 1.00 4.19 -9.56
N LYS A 57 0.17 3.16 -9.38
CA LYS A 57 -1.30 3.23 -9.37
C LYS A 57 -1.89 3.30 -7.97
N ALA A 58 -1.08 3.16 -6.93
CA ALA A 58 -1.49 3.06 -5.53
C ALA A 58 -1.24 4.36 -4.73
N VAL A 59 -1.25 5.52 -5.40
CA VAL A 59 -1.07 6.82 -4.74
C VAL A 59 -2.35 7.21 -4.02
N ASP A 60 -2.26 7.37 -2.69
CA ASP A 60 -3.33 7.93 -1.87
C ASP A 60 -3.27 9.46 -1.92
N ILE A 61 -4.40 10.12 -2.14
CA ILE A 61 -4.46 11.58 -2.37
C ILE A 61 -5.05 12.26 -1.13
N ASP A 62 -4.18 12.58 -0.17
CA ASP A 62 -4.55 13.32 1.03
C ASP A 62 -4.38 14.84 0.85
N ASN A 63 -3.43 15.24 -0.01
CA ASN A 63 -3.11 16.65 -0.23
C ASN A 63 -2.65 16.95 -1.67
N ILE A 64 -2.41 18.23 -1.94
CA ILE A 64 -2.06 18.72 -3.28
C ILE A 64 -0.74 18.16 -3.83
N LYS A 65 0.21 17.80 -2.97
CA LYS A 65 1.47 17.18 -3.40
C LYS A 65 1.23 15.76 -3.93
N ASP A 66 0.34 15.01 -3.27
CA ASP A 66 -0.03 13.66 -3.68
C ASP A 66 -0.75 13.69 -5.04
N PHE A 67 -1.66 14.66 -5.22
CA PHE A 67 -2.33 14.86 -6.51
C PHE A 67 -1.33 15.15 -7.64
N LYS A 68 -0.36 16.05 -7.42
CA LYS A 68 0.69 16.36 -8.40
C LYS A 68 1.56 15.15 -8.73
N LEU A 69 1.85 14.31 -7.74
CA LEU A 69 2.57 13.06 -7.94
C LEU A 69 1.75 12.08 -8.80
N ALA A 70 0.47 11.89 -8.49
CA ALA A 70 -0.42 11.05 -9.28
C ALA A 70 -0.51 11.53 -10.74
N GLU A 71 -0.62 12.84 -10.96
CA GLU A 71 -0.62 13.45 -12.30
C GLU A 71 0.67 13.17 -13.07
N LEU A 72 1.82 13.31 -12.42
CA LEU A 72 3.13 13.02 -13.01
C LEU A 72 3.24 11.55 -13.43
N LEU A 73 2.85 10.63 -12.54
CA LEU A 73 2.88 9.19 -12.81
C LEU A 73 1.93 8.82 -13.96
N PHE A 74 0.74 9.42 -13.99
CA PHE A 74 -0.22 9.18 -15.06
C PHE A 74 0.28 9.66 -16.42
N LYS A 75 0.85 10.88 -16.49
CA LYS A 75 1.41 11.45 -17.74
C LYS A 75 2.56 10.60 -18.30
N ASN A 76 3.34 9.99 -17.43
CA ASN A 76 4.50 9.18 -17.82
C ASN A 76 4.22 7.67 -17.78
N LYS A 77 2.95 7.24 -17.71
CA LYS A 77 2.59 5.83 -17.53
C LYS A 77 3.26 4.89 -18.54
N ASN A 78 3.42 5.31 -19.80
CA ASN A 78 4.03 4.49 -20.84
C ASN A 78 5.55 4.28 -20.66
N GLN A 79 6.22 5.11 -19.85
CA GLN A 79 7.64 4.94 -19.52
C GLN A 79 7.86 4.00 -18.34
N PHE A 80 6.80 3.74 -17.57
CA PHE A 80 6.82 2.89 -16.38
C PHE A 80 6.13 1.54 -16.58
N VAL A 81 5.42 1.37 -17.69
CA VAL A 81 4.91 0.07 -18.13
C VAL A 81 5.99 -0.56 -19.01
N ASN A 82 6.76 -1.47 -18.42
CA ASN A 82 7.46 -2.53 -19.14
C ASN A 82 6.62 -3.80 -19.07
#